data_AF-A0A6P2B9T6-F1
#
_entry.id   AF-A0A6P2B9T6-F1
#
_cell.length_a   1.000
_cell.length_b   1.000
_cell.length_c   1.000
_cell.angle_alpha   90.00
_cell.angle_beta   90.00
_cell.angle_gamma   90.00
#
_symmetry.space_group_name_H-M   'P 1'
#
loop_
_entity.id
_entity.type
_entity.pdbx_description
1 polymer ?
#
loop_
_entity_poly.entity_id
_entity_poly.type
_entity_poly.pdbx_seq_one_letter_code
_entity_poly.pdbx_strand_id
1 'polypeptide(L)'
;MSIPSNNGINPPLRLLAAFQRHYVGKMPEFIVQAVGREMWVAAITDETPRFSIYAADFDRQAQFTRRSARAKQTHIRRPLPAWARYPAGVITRLCDDGLYLNGVQAVVVGAEAHGPRYDFSMGLAFATLWYEIHGAAYDEEQLIGLVEAVRRDYIGD
;
A
#
# COMPACT_ATOMS: atom_id res chain seq x y z
N MET A 1 -19.92 -4.83 -23.88
CA MET A 1 -20.49 -5.47 -22.67
C MET A 1 -19.81 -4.83 -21.49
N SER A 2 -20.44 -3.82 -20.88
CA SER A 2 -19.83 -3.02 -19.82
C SER A 2 -20.04 -3.73 -18.49
N ILE A 3 -18.94 -4.03 -17.78
CA ILE A 3 -18.99 -4.54 -16.41
C ILE A 3 -19.60 -3.42 -15.55
N PRO A 4 -20.64 -3.67 -14.74
CA PRO A 4 -21.21 -2.65 -13.89
C PRO A 4 -20.12 -2.16 -12.92
N SER A 5 -19.93 -0.84 -12.86
CA SER A 5 -19.12 -0.22 -11.81
C SER A 5 -19.73 -0.60 -10.47
N ASN A 6 -18.96 -1.33 -9.67
CA ASN A 6 -19.34 -1.84 -8.37
C ASN A 6 -19.36 -0.72 -7.30
N ASN A 7 -20.04 0.38 -7.61
CA ASN A 7 -20.06 1.63 -6.84
C ASN A 7 -20.96 1.57 -5.59
N GLY A 8 -21.63 0.44 -5.34
CA GLY A 8 -22.57 0.28 -4.22
C GLY A 8 -22.08 -0.60 -3.06
N ILE A 9 -20.88 -1.20 -3.16
CA ILE A 9 -20.35 -2.09 -2.12
C ILE A 9 -19.40 -1.31 -1.19
N ASN A 10 -19.70 -1.35 0.11
CA ASN A 10 -18.90 -0.81 1.21
C ASN A 10 -17.39 -1.15 1.03
N PRO A 11 -16.45 -0.16 1.03
CA PRO A 11 -15.04 -0.39 0.74
C PRO A 11 -14.38 -1.54 1.54
N PRO A 12 -14.58 -1.67 2.86
CA PRO A 12 -14.21 -2.86 3.64
C PRO A 12 -14.64 -4.20 3.04
N LEU A 13 -15.87 -4.32 2.53
CA LEU A 13 -16.36 -5.57 1.94
C LEU A 13 -15.70 -5.83 0.58
N ARG A 14 -15.51 -4.79 -0.24
CA ARG A 14 -14.75 -4.88 -1.51
C ARG A 14 -13.32 -5.34 -1.24
N LEU A 15 -12.69 -4.81 -0.20
CA LEU A 15 -11.34 -5.13 0.22
C LEU A 15 -11.23 -6.62 0.62
N LEU A 16 -12.11 -7.09 1.49
CA LEU A 16 -12.11 -8.50 1.91
C LEU A 16 -12.37 -9.45 0.74
N ALA A 17 -13.33 -9.13 -0.13
CA ALA A 17 -13.61 -9.93 -1.32
C ALA A 17 -12.43 -9.93 -2.31
N ALA A 18 -11.71 -8.81 -2.46
CA ALA A 18 -10.50 -8.74 -3.27
C ALA A 18 -9.35 -9.54 -2.63
N PHE A 19 -9.17 -9.45 -1.31
CA PHE A 19 -8.15 -10.21 -0.57
C PHE A 19 -8.38 -11.72 -0.71
N GLN A 20 -9.59 -12.22 -0.45
CA GLN A 20 -9.90 -13.65 -0.54
C GLN A 20 -9.75 -14.21 -1.95
N ARG A 21 -10.07 -13.42 -2.99
CA ARG A 21 -9.87 -13.84 -4.39
C ARG A 21 -8.39 -13.90 -4.76
N HIS A 22 -7.59 -12.96 -4.27
CA HIS A 22 -6.18 -12.84 -4.65
C HIS A 22 -5.26 -13.75 -3.81
N TYR A 23 -5.59 -13.93 -2.54
CA TYR A 23 -4.84 -14.75 -1.57
C TYR A 23 -5.71 -15.89 -1.05
N VAL A 24 -5.96 -16.88 -1.92
CA VAL A 24 -6.84 -18.02 -1.64
C VAL A 24 -6.40 -18.77 -0.39
N GLY A 25 -7.34 -19.02 0.52
CA GLY A 25 -7.11 -19.75 1.76
C GLY A 25 -6.40 -18.95 2.86
N LYS A 26 -6.15 -17.66 2.64
CA LYS A 26 -5.58 -16.75 3.65
C LYS A 26 -6.63 -15.78 4.19
N MET A 27 -6.45 -15.38 5.45
CA MET A 27 -7.18 -14.27 6.07
C MET A 27 -6.20 -13.12 6.32
N PRO A 28 -6.64 -11.86 6.16
CA PRO A 28 -5.79 -10.73 6.52
C PRO A 28 -5.56 -10.71 8.05
N GLU A 29 -4.33 -10.46 8.45
CA GLU A 29 -3.95 -10.19 9.84
C GLU A 29 -4.24 -8.75 10.23
N PHE A 30 -4.12 -7.84 9.25
CA PHE A 30 -4.31 -6.41 9.42
C PHE A 30 -5.35 -5.90 8.43
N ILE A 31 -6.25 -5.03 8.90
CA ILE A 31 -7.16 -4.24 8.07
C ILE A 31 -7.10 -2.81 8.59
N VAL A 32 -6.62 -1.89 7.75
CA VAL A 32 -6.42 -0.49 8.14
C VAL A 32 -7.10 0.44 7.15
N GLN A 33 -7.62 1.55 7.65
CA GLN A 33 -8.03 2.70 6.86
C GLN A 33 -6.97 3.78 7.00
N ALA A 34 -6.55 4.38 5.89
CA ALA A 34 -5.68 5.55 5.93
C ALA A 34 -6.39 6.70 6.65
N VAL A 35 -5.66 7.36 7.56
CA VAL A 35 -6.19 8.48 8.34
C VAL A 35 -6.75 9.57 7.43
N GLY A 36 -8.00 9.96 7.67
CA GLY A 36 -8.69 11.02 6.92
C GLY A 36 -8.98 10.70 5.45
N ARG A 37 -8.83 9.45 5.00
CA ARG A 37 -8.96 9.04 3.59
C ARG A 37 -9.89 7.84 3.41
N GLU A 38 -10.50 7.77 2.23
CA GLU A 38 -11.26 6.59 1.80
C GLU A 38 -10.34 5.62 1.06
N MET A 39 -9.30 5.17 1.76
CA MET A 39 -8.29 4.22 1.27
C MET A 39 -8.04 3.16 2.33
N TRP A 40 -8.21 1.90 1.95
CA TRP A 40 -8.16 0.77 2.85
C TRP A 40 -7.15 -0.27 2.39
N VAL A 41 -6.45 -0.89 3.34
CA VAL A 41 -5.48 -1.95 3.09
C VAL A 41 -5.79 -3.15 3.97
N ALA A 42 -5.79 -4.34 3.38
CA ALA A 42 -5.83 -5.63 4.07
C ALA A 42 -4.52 -6.35 3.81
N ALA A 43 -3.87 -6.86 4.85
CA ALA A 43 -2.52 -7.40 4.74
C ALA A 43 -2.29 -8.62 5.63
N ILE A 44 -1.36 -9.46 5.20
CA ILE A 44 -0.72 -10.52 5.99
C ILE A 44 0.79 -10.35 5.87
N THR A 45 1.50 -10.52 6.98
CA THR A 45 2.96 -10.49 6.98
C THR A 45 3.54 -11.72 6.29
N ASP A 46 4.73 -11.58 5.70
CA ASP A 46 5.42 -12.64 4.98
C ASP A 46 6.86 -12.73 5.52
N GLU A 47 7.32 -13.95 5.83
CA GLU A 47 8.68 -14.21 6.34
C GLU A 47 9.76 -13.88 5.29
N THR A 48 9.38 -13.76 4.02
CA THR A 48 10.28 -13.31 2.95
C THR A 48 10.32 -11.80 2.87
N PRO A 49 11.45 -11.13 2.56
CA PRO A 49 11.52 -9.66 2.47
C PRO A 49 10.95 -9.13 1.13
N ARG A 50 9.78 -9.63 0.73
CA ARG A 50 9.08 -9.29 -0.51
C ARG A 50 7.77 -8.58 -0.17
N PHE A 51 7.57 -7.43 -0.81
CA PHE A 51 6.33 -6.68 -0.73
C PHE A 51 5.53 -6.97 -2.00
N SER A 52 4.32 -7.48 -1.80
CA SER A 52 3.36 -7.80 -2.85
C SER A 52 2.10 -6.99 -2.60
N ILE A 53 1.85 -5.99 -3.43
CA ILE A 53 0.70 -5.11 -3.31
C ILE A 53 -0.20 -5.34 -4.51
N TYR A 54 -1.44 -5.78 -4.28
CA TYR A 54 -2.49 -5.86 -5.28
C TYR A 54 -3.46 -4.70 -5.09
N ALA A 55 -3.58 -3.85 -6.11
CA ALA A 55 -4.51 -2.74 -6.12
C ALA A 55 -5.77 -3.14 -6.88
N ALA A 56 -6.87 -3.35 -6.16
CA ALA A 56 -8.11 -3.87 -6.71
C ALA A 56 -8.74 -2.90 -7.72
N ASP A 57 -8.57 -1.59 -7.54
CA ASP A 57 -9.11 -0.57 -8.44
C ASP A 57 -8.41 -0.53 -9.81
N PHE A 58 -7.18 -1.06 -9.88
CA PHE A 58 -6.43 -1.20 -11.12
C PHE A 58 -6.43 -2.63 -11.67
N ASP A 59 -6.94 -3.59 -10.90
CA ASP A 59 -6.78 -5.03 -11.14
C ASP A 59 -5.32 -5.40 -11.47
N ARG A 60 -4.37 -4.86 -10.69
CA ARG A 60 -2.93 -5.01 -10.95
C ARG A 60 -2.15 -5.23 -9.67
N GLN A 61 -1.06 -5.98 -9.81
CA GLN A 61 -0.12 -6.25 -8.73
C GLN A 61 1.25 -5.63 -9.01
N ALA A 62 1.86 -5.10 -7.96
CA ALA A 62 3.27 -4.74 -7.91
C ALA A 62 3.97 -5.62 -6.89
N GLN A 63 5.09 -6.22 -7.28
CA GLN A 63 5.95 -7.00 -6.39
C GLN A 63 7.37 -6.45 -6.41
N PHE A 64 7.92 -6.14 -5.25
CA PHE A 64 9.25 -5.56 -5.11
C PHE A 64 9.91 -5.97 -3.78
N THR A 65 11.20 -5.73 -3.66
CA THR A 65 11.95 -5.81 -2.41
C THR A 65 12.41 -4.41 -2.03
N ARG A 66 12.95 -4.21 -0.80
CA ARG A 66 13.56 -2.92 -0.43
C ARG A 66 14.60 -2.46 -1.45
N ARG A 67 15.43 -3.40 -1.95
CA ARG A 67 16.47 -3.09 -2.95
C ARG A 67 15.87 -2.59 -4.25
N SER A 68 14.87 -3.26 -4.80
CA SER A 68 14.27 -2.84 -6.06
C SER A 68 13.41 -1.58 -5.88
N ALA A 69 12.77 -1.41 -4.72
CA ALA A 69 12.06 -0.18 -4.35
C ALA A 69 13.00 1.03 -4.39
N ARG A 70 14.20 0.98 -3.80
CA ARG A 70 15.17 2.09 -3.91
C ARG A 70 15.48 2.48 -5.37
N ALA A 71 15.48 1.52 -6.28
CA ALA A 71 15.69 1.75 -7.71
C ALA A 71 14.40 2.09 -8.49
N LYS A 72 13.26 2.30 -7.81
CA LYS A 72 11.92 2.49 -8.41
C LYS A 72 11.53 1.34 -9.35
N GLN A 73 11.88 0.11 -8.99
CA GLN A 73 11.70 -1.09 -9.80
C GLN A 73 10.97 -2.21 -9.05
N THR A 74 10.25 -3.02 -9.81
CA THR A 74 9.75 -4.33 -9.39
C THR A 74 10.90 -5.32 -9.18
N HIS A 75 10.62 -6.46 -8.55
CA HIS A 75 11.62 -7.51 -8.33
C HIS A 75 12.19 -8.10 -9.64
N ILE A 76 11.48 -7.97 -10.76
CA ILE A 76 11.93 -8.36 -12.10
C ILE A 76 12.57 -7.20 -12.89
N ARG A 77 12.99 -6.11 -12.22
CA ARG A 77 13.67 -4.95 -12.81
C ARG A 77 12.86 -4.17 -13.87
N ARG A 78 11.53 -4.27 -13.82
CA ARG A 78 10.63 -3.36 -14.57
C ARG A 78 10.35 -2.10 -13.73
N PRO A 79 10.11 -0.93 -14.33
CA PRO A 79 9.69 0.25 -13.59
C PRO A 79 8.47 -0.03 -12.69
N LEU A 80 8.47 0.52 -11.48
CA LEU A 80 7.28 0.46 -10.64
C LEU A 80 6.15 1.29 -11.26
N PRO A 81 4.90 0.76 -11.28
CA PRO A 81 3.72 1.55 -11.59
C PRO A 81 3.66 2.80 -10.72
N ALA A 82 3.17 3.92 -11.25
CA ALA A 82 3.11 5.20 -10.53
C ALA A 82 2.43 5.05 -9.16
N TRP A 83 1.27 4.40 -9.14
CA TRP A 83 0.52 4.09 -7.93
C TRP A 83 1.39 3.36 -6.89
N ALA A 84 2.17 2.36 -7.27
CA ALA A 84 2.99 1.57 -6.33
C ALA A 84 4.20 2.34 -5.74
N ARG A 85 4.53 3.53 -6.25
CA ARG A 85 5.72 4.27 -5.82
C ARG A 85 5.58 4.86 -4.42
N TYR A 86 4.41 5.34 -4.04
CA TYR A 86 4.20 5.86 -2.67
C TYR A 86 4.38 4.77 -1.61
N PRO A 87 3.74 3.58 -1.72
CA PRO A 87 4.04 2.45 -0.83
C PRO A 87 5.52 2.06 -0.81
N ALA A 88 6.16 1.97 -1.98
CA ALA A 88 7.58 1.63 -2.09
C ALA A 88 8.50 2.67 -1.43
N GLY A 89 8.15 3.96 -1.56
CA GLY A 89 8.84 5.07 -0.93
C GLY A 89 8.68 5.05 0.59
N VAL A 90 7.47 4.79 1.11
CA VAL A 90 7.21 4.63 2.55
C VAL A 90 8.05 3.50 3.13
N ILE A 91 8.02 2.32 2.50
CA ILE A 91 8.85 1.16 2.90
C ILE A 91 10.34 1.53 2.89
N THR A 92 10.79 2.20 1.83
CA THR A 92 12.20 2.61 1.72
C THR A 92 12.57 3.56 2.84
N ARG A 93 11.74 4.58 3.10
CA ARG A 93 12.01 5.59 4.11
C ARG A 93 12.04 5.01 5.51
N LEU A 94 11.03 4.22 5.89
CA LEU A 94 10.96 3.56 7.19
C LEU A 94 12.18 2.65 7.42
N CYS A 95 12.60 1.89 6.40
CA CYS A 95 13.81 1.09 6.51
C CYS A 95 15.10 1.92 6.59
N ASP A 96 15.12 3.12 6.02
CA ASP A 96 16.27 4.04 6.09
C ASP A 96 16.34 4.72 7.46
N ASP A 97 15.19 4.92 8.10
CA ASP A 97 15.07 5.37 9.50
C ASP A 97 15.31 4.22 10.51
N GLY A 98 15.75 3.04 10.05
CA GLY A 98 16.19 1.92 10.89
C GLY A 98 15.14 0.85 11.19
N LEU A 99 13.93 0.97 10.66
CA LEU A 99 12.86 0.00 10.91
C LEU A 99 13.06 -1.28 10.08
N TYR A 100 13.02 -2.43 10.75
CA TYR A 100 13.09 -3.72 10.06
C TYR A 100 11.70 -4.15 9.60
N LEU A 101 11.47 -4.14 8.28
CA LEU A 101 10.19 -4.52 7.70
C LEU A 101 10.25 -5.94 7.13
N ASN A 102 9.38 -6.82 7.62
CA ASN A 102 9.10 -8.11 7.00
C ASN A 102 8.45 -7.91 5.62
N GLY A 103 8.30 -8.98 4.84
CA GLY A 103 7.46 -8.90 3.65
C GLY A 103 6.00 -8.67 4.00
N VAL A 104 5.24 -8.30 2.99
CA VAL A 104 3.80 -8.15 3.15
C VAL A 104 3.09 -8.58 1.88
N GLN A 105 1.97 -9.27 2.05
CA GLN A 105 1.00 -9.54 1.01
C GLN A 105 -0.22 -8.69 1.30
N ALA A 106 -0.43 -7.65 0.50
CA ALA A 106 -1.42 -6.62 0.74
C ALA A 106 -2.38 -6.45 -0.44
N VAL A 107 -3.64 -6.21 -0.13
CA VAL A 107 -4.65 -5.71 -1.07
C VAL A 107 -5.03 -4.30 -0.66
N VAL A 108 -5.19 -3.40 -1.63
CA VAL A 108 -5.65 -2.03 -1.44
C VAL A 108 -6.91 -1.73 -2.24
N VAL A 109 -7.84 -0.98 -1.64
CA VAL A 109 -9.07 -0.45 -2.25
C VAL A 109 -9.22 1.02 -1.84
N GLY A 110 -9.48 1.89 -2.81
CA GLY A 110 -9.87 3.28 -2.60
C GLY A 110 -11.30 3.57 -3.10
N ALA A 111 -11.86 4.67 -2.62
CA ALA A 111 -13.06 5.29 -3.20
C ALA A 111 -12.75 6.65 -3.89
N GLU A 112 -11.51 7.12 -3.78
CA GLU A 112 -11.06 8.37 -4.40
C GLU A 112 -10.77 8.20 -5.90
N ALA A 113 -10.95 9.27 -6.68
CA ALA A 113 -10.59 9.25 -8.10
C ALA A 113 -9.09 9.06 -8.29
N HIS A 114 -8.70 8.26 -9.30
CA HIS A 114 -7.30 7.99 -9.60
C HIS A 114 -6.53 9.27 -9.93
N GLY A 115 -5.29 9.36 -9.45
CA GLY A 115 -4.41 10.52 -9.63
C GLY A 115 -3.56 10.79 -8.38
N PRO A 116 -2.88 11.96 -8.32
CA PRO A 116 -1.94 12.26 -7.24
C PRO A 116 -2.52 12.13 -5.83
N ARG A 117 -3.80 12.46 -5.65
CA ARG A 117 -4.50 12.35 -4.36
C ARG A 117 -4.72 10.89 -3.95
N TYR A 118 -5.08 10.02 -4.90
CA TYR A 118 -5.19 8.57 -4.67
C TYR A 118 -3.83 7.98 -4.30
N ASP A 119 -2.79 8.35 -5.05
CA ASP A 119 -1.44 7.84 -4.85
C ASP A 119 -0.88 8.25 -3.46
N PHE A 120 -1.11 9.51 -3.06
CA PHE A 120 -0.77 10.00 -1.72
C PHE A 120 -1.54 9.26 -0.62
N SER A 121 -2.84 9.06 -0.80
CA SER A 121 -3.69 8.32 0.16
C SER A 121 -3.25 6.88 0.33
N MET A 122 -2.74 6.26 -0.74
CA MET A 122 -2.14 4.94 -0.67
C MET A 122 -0.80 4.95 0.08
N GLY A 123 -0.02 6.01 -0.03
CA GLY A 123 1.14 6.26 0.84
C GLY A 123 0.74 6.29 2.33
N LEU A 124 -0.29 7.07 2.67
CA LEU A 124 -0.83 7.14 4.04
C LEU A 124 -1.32 5.78 4.54
N ALA A 125 -2.00 5.01 3.68
CA ALA A 125 -2.50 3.69 4.05
C ALA A 125 -1.35 2.73 4.39
N PHE A 126 -0.26 2.77 3.62
CA PHE A 126 0.91 1.94 3.89
C PHE A 126 1.74 2.44 5.07
N ALA A 127 1.81 3.75 5.31
CA ALA A 127 2.40 4.28 6.52
C ALA A 127 1.62 3.77 7.75
N THR A 128 0.30 3.96 7.77
CA THR A 128 -0.61 3.47 8.82
C THR A 128 -0.41 1.96 9.06
N LEU A 129 -0.43 1.16 7.98
CA LEU A 129 -0.22 -0.29 8.06
C LEU A 129 1.08 -0.64 8.78
N TRP A 130 2.19 0.03 8.46
CA TRP A 130 3.47 -0.31 9.07
C TRP A 130 3.54 0.05 10.55
N TYR A 131 2.95 1.17 10.96
CA TYR A 131 2.87 1.48 12.40
C TYR A 131 2.00 0.46 13.14
N GLU A 132 0.87 0.05 12.57
CA GLU A 132 0.00 -1.00 13.11
C GLU A 132 0.71 -2.36 13.23
N ILE A 133 1.44 -2.78 12.18
CA ILE A 133 2.25 -4.02 12.21
C ILE A 133 3.27 -4.01 13.35
N HIS A 134 3.85 -2.85 13.66
CA HIS A 134 4.86 -2.71 14.71
C HIS A 134 4.27 -2.40 16.09
N GLY A 135 2.95 -2.25 16.21
CA GLY A 135 2.30 -1.79 17.44
C GLY A 135 2.81 -0.43 17.92
N ALA A 136 3.28 0.42 17.00
CA ALA A 136 3.84 1.72 17.31
C ALA A 136 2.73 2.78 17.33
N ALA A 137 2.76 3.67 18.32
CA ALA A 137 1.87 4.83 18.33
C ALA A 137 2.22 5.79 17.19
N TYR A 138 1.19 6.41 16.62
CA TYR A 138 1.31 7.42 15.58
C TYR A 138 0.19 8.45 15.71
N ASP A 139 0.41 9.63 15.14
CA ASP A 139 -0.61 10.63 14.90
C ASP A 139 -0.69 10.97 13.40
N GLU A 140 -1.72 11.74 13.04
CA GLU A 140 -1.97 12.13 11.66
C GLU A 140 -0.84 12.98 11.07
N GLU A 141 -0.28 13.90 11.85
CA GLU A 141 0.77 14.82 11.40
C GLU A 141 2.06 14.04 11.07
N GLN A 142 2.41 13.05 11.89
CA GLN A 142 3.54 12.16 11.67
C GLN A 142 3.39 11.35 10.38
N LEU A 143 2.22 10.77 10.13
CA LEU A 143 1.96 10.01 8.91
C LEU A 143 2.00 10.91 7.67
N ILE A 144 1.39 12.10 7.72
CA ILE A 144 1.44 13.08 6.63
C ILE A 144 2.88 13.52 6.38
N GLY A 145 3.63 13.88 7.41
CA GLY A 145 5.03 14.29 7.31
C GLY A 145 5.92 13.23 6.68
N LEU A 146 5.72 11.96 7.04
CA LEU A 146 6.40 10.82 6.41
C LEU A 146 6.08 10.73 4.92
N VAL A 147 4.81 10.80 4.53
CA VAL A 147 4.40 10.65 3.14
C VAL A 147 4.79 11.86 2.28
N GLU A 148 4.78 13.08 2.84
CA GLU A 148 5.31 14.28 2.19
C GLU A 148 6.83 14.20 1.98
N ALA A 149 7.58 13.65 2.96
CA ALA A 149 9.00 13.38 2.75
C ALA A 149 9.23 12.37 1.63
N VAL A 150 8.41 11.32 1.55
CA VAL A 150 8.44 10.36 0.43
C VAL A 150 8.14 11.04 -0.90
N ARG A 151 7.12 11.90 -0.96
CA ARG A 151 6.79 12.67 -2.17
C ARG A 151 7.98 13.49 -2.65
N ARG A 152 8.58 14.29 -1.78
CA ARG A 152 9.70 15.17 -2.11
C ARG A 152 10.97 14.39 -2.47
N ASP A 153 11.37 13.45 -1.62
CA ASP A 153 12.71 12.87 -1.68
C ASP A 153 12.77 11.59 -2.54
N TYR A 154 11.68 10.83 -2.57
CA TYR A 154 11.60 9.58 -3.32
C TYR A 154 10.83 9.74 -4.63
N ILE A 155 9.65 10.39 -4.65
CA ILE A 155 8.90 10.57 -5.91
C ILE A 155 9.60 11.61 -6.79
N GLY A 156 9.90 12.78 -6.22
CA GLY A 156 10.53 13.93 -6.89
C GLY A 156 9.52 14.98 -7.36
N ASP A 157 8.38 15.11 -6.67
CA ASP A 157 7.24 16.01 -6.98
C ASP A 157 7.03 17.08 -5.90
#